data_AF-A0A164GDL7-F1
#
_entry.id   AF-A0A164GDL7-F1
#
_cell.length_a   1.000
_cell.length_b   1.000
_cell.length_c   1.000
_cell.angle_alpha   90.00
_cell.angle_beta   90.00
_cell.angle_gamma   90.00
#
_symmetry.space_group_name_H-M   'P 1'
#
loop_
_entity.id
_entity.type
_entity.pdbx_description
1 polymer ?
#
loop_
_entity_poly.entity_id
_entity_poly.type
_entity_poly.pdbx_seq_one_letter_code
_entity_poly.pdbx_strand_id
1 'polypeptide(L)'
;MPPKPFKPYGVPPPLDIEEFKDSFEVWHQQWKIFLALSTINTALPQHDRPEYIANILLSCLSNATLKAVLTMGLAPPELKDADIIIGKLQERCNAGRNCHVWRQKFSSRVQRDAESADSWLSDLRDLARKCEFEKDCCAACQNTRILGQVVFGVFDDEVRRKLLEQGATLTLDTALTMLRTAEATRLQASTIKQGGAAPVHQLKTPAAKPPT
;
A
#
# COMPACT_ATOMS: atom_id res chain seq x y z
N MET A 1 3.36 40.42 -20.53
CA MET A 1 3.10 40.13 -19.10
C MET A 1 4.43 39.87 -18.42
N PRO A 2 4.69 40.41 -17.22
CA PRO A 2 5.82 39.96 -16.42
C PRO A 2 5.64 38.46 -16.09
N PRO A 3 6.72 37.66 -16.04
CA PRO A 3 6.62 36.25 -15.67
C PRO A 3 5.98 36.15 -14.29
N LYS A 4 4.89 35.39 -14.19
CA LYS A 4 4.25 35.14 -12.89
C LYS A 4 5.29 34.45 -12.00
N PRO A 5 5.65 35.03 -10.84
CA PRO A 5 6.61 34.40 -9.95
C PRO A 5 6.08 33.04 -9.51
N PHE A 6 6.87 32.00 -9.75
CA PHE A 6 6.58 30.66 -9.29
C PHE A 6 6.64 30.64 -7.76
N LYS A 7 5.57 30.16 -7.11
CA LYS A 7 5.56 29.83 -5.70
C LYS A 7 5.20 28.36 -5.60
N PRO A 8 6.12 27.47 -5.19
CA PRO A 8 5.78 26.06 -5.01
C PRO A 8 4.73 25.99 -3.90
N TYR A 9 3.60 25.35 -4.18
CA TYR A 9 2.68 24.96 -3.12
C TYR A 9 3.32 23.79 -2.38
N GLY A 10 3.98 24.09 -1.26
CA GLY A 10 4.67 23.09 -0.44
C GLY A 10 6.13 22.86 -0.82
N VAL A 11 6.74 21.90 -0.14
CA VAL A 11 8.15 21.50 -0.31
C VAL A 11 8.18 20.17 -1.07
N PRO A 12 9.07 19.99 -2.05
CA PRO A 12 9.24 18.69 -2.69
C PRO A 12 9.58 17.63 -1.64
N PRO A 13 9.04 16.40 -1.74
CA PRO A 13 9.33 15.34 -0.77
C PRO A 13 10.82 15.00 -0.82
N PRO A 14 11.54 15.04 0.33
CA PRO A 14 12.94 14.68 0.37
C PRO A 14 13.13 13.22 -0.04
N LEU A 15 14.22 12.92 -0.74
CA LEU A 15 14.58 11.54 -1.10
C LEU A 15 15.98 11.21 -0.60
N ASP A 16 16.04 10.23 0.29
CA ASP A 16 17.24 9.44 0.52
C ASP A 16 17.02 8.01 0.01
N ILE A 17 17.82 7.57 -0.97
CA ILE A 17 17.59 6.27 -1.61
C ILE A 17 17.79 5.08 -0.66
N GLU A 18 18.61 5.21 0.37
CA GLU A 18 18.83 4.15 1.35
C GLU A 18 17.67 4.10 2.36
N GLU A 19 17.18 5.27 2.79
CA GLU A 19 16.01 5.36 3.68
C GLU A 19 14.73 4.84 3.00
N PHE A 20 14.54 5.18 1.72
CA PHE A 20 13.35 4.82 0.96
C PHE A 20 13.51 3.52 0.16
N LYS A 21 14.56 2.73 0.37
CA LYS A 21 14.84 1.52 -0.43
C LYS A 21 13.67 0.53 -0.48
N ASP A 22 12.99 0.35 0.65
CA ASP A 22 11.85 -0.56 0.83
C ASP A 22 10.47 0.11 0.65
N SER A 23 10.44 1.43 0.42
CA SER A 23 9.24 2.27 0.35
C SER A 23 9.30 3.30 -0.78
N PHE A 24 10.13 3.06 -1.80
CA PHE A 24 10.39 3.99 -2.90
C PHE A 24 9.11 4.36 -3.65
N GLU A 25 8.17 3.41 -3.76
CA GLU A 25 6.86 3.63 -4.36
C GLU A 25 6.03 4.68 -3.60
N VAL A 26 6.17 4.75 -2.28
CA VAL A 26 5.47 5.73 -1.43
C VAL A 26 6.03 7.12 -1.72
N TRP A 27 7.36 7.26 -1.76
CA TRP A 27 8.00 8.52 -2.12
C TRP A 27 7.64 8.95 -3.55
N HIS A 28 7.67 8.02 -4.52
CA HIS A 28 7.34 8.35 -5.90
C HIS A 28 5.88 8.82 -6.03
N GLN A 29 4.96 8.27 -5.24
CA GLN A 29 3.59 8.77 -5.18
C GLN A 29 3.51 10.17 -4.57
N GLN A 30 4.25 10.46 -3.49
CA GLN A 30 4.34 11.80 -2.91
C GLN A 30 4.90 12.82 -3.93
N TRP A 31 5.90 12.43 -4.71
CA TRP A 31 6.47 13.24 -5.79
C TRP A 31 5.42 13.59 -6.85
N LYS A 32 4.65 12.59 -7.32
CA LYS A 32 3.56 12.80 -8.27
C LYS A 32 2.50 13.76 -7.73
N ILE A 33 2.12 13.60 -6.46
CA ILE A 33 1.16 14.49 -5.79
C ILE A 33 1.71 15.92 -5.74
N PHE A 34 2.98 16.10 -5.35
CA PHE A 34 3.65 17.40 -5.33
C PHE A 34 3.61 18.07 -6.70
N LEU A 35 3.98 17.34 -7.78
CA LEU A 35 3.92 17.89 -9.13
C LEU A 35 2.50 18.25 -9.57
N ALA A 36 1.50 17.41 -9.24
CA ALA A 36 0.11 17.66 -9.58
C ALA A 36 -0.47 18.91 -8.87
N LEU A 37 -0.01 19.19 -7.66
CA LEU A 37 -0.38 20.39 -6.90
C LEU A 37 0.48 21.61 -7.24
N SER A 38 1.60 21.41 -7.96
CA SER A 38 2.48 22.49 -8.39
C SER A 38 1.86 23.31 -9.53
N THR A 39 2.30 24.57 -9.66
CA THR A 39 1.91 25.43 -10.78
C THR A 39 2.83 25.31 -11.98
N ILE A 40 3.75 24.33 -12.02
CA ILE A 40 4.78 24.19 -13.06
C ILE A 40 4.15 24.15 -14.46
N ASN A 41 3.08 23.36 -14.62
CA ASN A 41 2.39 23.18 -15.90
C ASN A 41 1.67 24.44 -16.41
N THR A 42 1.39 25.42 -15.54
CA THR A 42 0.69 26.67 -15.90
C THR A 42 1.59 27.89 -15.86
N ALA A 43 2.67 27.85 -15.09
CA ALA A 43 3.60 28.97 -14.91
C ALA A 43 4.75 28.97 -15.92
N LEU A 44 5.15 27.80 -16.44
CA LEU A 44 6.30 27.68 -17.34
C LEU A 44 5.93 27.22 -18.76
N PRO A 45 6.64 27.73 -19.80
CA PRO A 45 6.57 27.21 -21.15
C PRO A 45 6.90 25.71 -21.21
N GLN A 46 6.25 24.97 -22.10
CA GLN A 46 6.40 23.50 -22.17
C GLN A 46 7.86 23.04 -22.33
N HIS A 47 8.68 23.77 -23.09
CA HIS A 47 10.08 23.41 -23.32
C HIS A 47 10.98 23.56 -22.08
N ASP A 48 10.62 24.41 -21.12
CA ASP A 48 11.42 24.65 -19.90
C ASP A 48 11.07 23.68 -18.76
N ARG A 49 9.88 23.05 -18.84
CA ARG A 49 9.34 22.22 -17.75
C ARG A 49 10.23 21.03 -17.40
N PRO A 50 10.75 20.22 -18.35
CA PRO A 50 11.51 19.03 -18.01
C PRO A 50 12.75 19.34 -17.16
N GLU A 51 13.58 20.28 -17.63
CA GLU A 51 14.79 20.69 -16.92
C GLU A 51 14.46 21.34 -15.56
N TYR A 52 13.39 22.12 -15.49
CA TYR A 52 12.95 22.70 -14.23
C TYR A 52 12.51 21.64 -13.21
N ILE A 53 11.71 20.66 -13.64
CA ILE A 53 11.25 19.54 -12.81
C ILE A 53 12.45 18.69 -12.36
N ALA A 54 13.40 18.42 -13.25
CA ALA A 54 14.64 17.70 -12.92
C ALA A 54 15.46 18.45 -11.87
N ASN A 55 15.62 19.76 -11.99
CA ASN A 55 16.32 20.57 -10.99
C ASN A 55 15.62 20.56 -9.63
N ILE A 56 14.28 20.57 -9.59
CA ILE A 56 13.55 20.41 -8.33
C ILE A 56 13.83 19.04 -7.71
N LEU A 57 13.76 17.97 -8.51
CA LEU A 57 14.05 16.61 -8.05
C LEU A 57 15.46 16.54 -7.46
N LEU A 58 16.47 16.99 -8.20
CA LEU A 58 17.88 16.99 -7.76
C LEU A 58 18.08 17.81 -6.48
N SER A 59 17.30 18.88 -6.28
CA SER A 59 17.39 19.72 -5.08
C SER A 59 16.79 19.09 -3.82
N CYS A 60 15.91 18.09 -3.94
CA CYS A 60 15.32 17.39 -2.79
C CYS A 60 16.02 16.07 -2.47
N LEU A 61 17.04 15.68 -3.23
CA LEU A 61 17.86 14.51 -2.95
C LEU A 61 18.79 14.76 -1.75
N SER A 62 19.01 13.73 -0.93
CA SER A 62 20.13 13.73 0.01
C SER A 62 21.47 13.80 -0.72
N ASN A 63 22.53 14.30 -0.06
CA ASN A 63 23.87 14.37 -0.67
C ASN A 63 24.35 12.99 -1.18
N ALA A 64 24.04 11.92 -0.44
CA ALA A 64 24.38 10.56 -0.84
C ALA A 64 23.64 10.15 -2.12
N THR A 65 22.35 10.47 -2.20
CA THR A 65 21.50 10.16 -3.35
C THR A 65 21.88 10.98 -4.58
N LEU A 66 22.16 12.27 -4.42
CA LEU A 66 22.63 13.13 -5.51
C LEU A 66 23.98 12.62 -6.06
N LYS A 67 24.93 12.29 -5.18
CA LYS A 67 26.20 11.69 -5.58
C LYS A 67 25.98 10.39 -6.35
N ALA A 68 25.03 9.56 -5.93
CA ALA A 68 24.67 8.36 -6.67
C ALA A 68 24.24 8.70 -8.10
N VAL A 69 23.28 9.61 -8.29
CA VAL A 69 22.79 10.05 -9.62
C VAL A 69 23.94 10.52 -10.51
N LEU A 70 24.83 11.37 -9.99
CA LEU A 70 25.97 11.91 -10.74
C LEU A 70 26.99 10.83 -11.15
N THR A 71 27.05 9.72 -10.41
CA THR A 71 27.93 8.58 -10.71
C THR A 71 27.28 7.46 -11.51
N MET A 72 25.97 7.54 -11.83
CA MET A 72 25.25 6.52 -12.59
C MET A 72 25.59 6.51 -14.10
N GLY A 73 26.32 7.50 -14.59
CA GLY A 73 26.69 7.60 -16.00
C GLY A 73 25.57 8.09 -16.93
N LEU A 74 24.60 8.83 -16.38
CA LEU A 74 23.56 9.50 -17.16
C LEU A 74 24.18 10.56 -18.08
N ALA A 75 23.76 10.58 -19.34
CA ALA A 75 24.12 11.61 -20.30
C ALA A 75 23.51 12.97 -19.92
N PRO A 76 24.07 14.10 -20.38
CA PRO A 76 23.56 15.43 -20.03
C PRO A 76 22.07 15.66 -20.33
N PRO A 77 21.50 15.16 -21.46
CA PRO A 77 20.05 15.25 -21.69
C PRO A 77 19.22 14.44 -20.70
N GLU A 78 19.71 13.28 -20.25
CA GLU A 78 19.01 12.42 -19.29
C GLU A 78 18.96 13.04 -17.90
N LEU A 79 19.99 13.81 -17.52
CA LEU A 79 20.01 14.58 -16.27
C LEU A 79 19.00 15.75 -16.26
N LYS A 80 18.39 16.07 -17.41
CA LYS A 80 17.32 17.08 -17.52
C LYS A 80 15.93 16.46 -17.53
N ASP A 81 15.82 15.15 -17.34
CA ASP A 81 14.56 14.43 -17.33
C ASP A 81 14.38 13.72 -15.97
N ALA A 82 13.42 14.23 -15.19
CA ALA A 82 13.14 13.70 -13.87
C ALA A 82 12.65 12.24 -13.91
N ASP A 83 11.91 11.85 -14.94
CA ASP A 83 11.36 10.49 -15.04
C ASP A 83 12.49 9.49 -15.32
N ILE A 84 13.48 9.87 -16.15
CA ILE A 84 14.67 9.05 -16.38
C ILE A 84 15.48 8.89 -15.09
N ILE A 85 15.73 9.99 -14.37
CA ILE A 85 16.47 9.96 -13.09
C ILE A 85 15.75 9.07 -12.07
N ILE A 86 14.43 9.23 -11.91
CA ILE A 86 13.61 8.41 -11.01
C ILE A 86 13.66 6.94 -11.40
N GLY A 87 13.59 6.63 -12.69
CA GLY A 87 13.73 5.28 -13.22
C GLY A 87 15.06 4.64 -12.81
N LYS A 88 16.17 5.36 -12.95
CA LYS A 88 17.50 4.86 -12.52
C LYS A 88 17.64 4.70 -11.02
N LEU A 89 17.08 5.63 -10.24
CA LEU A 89 17.02 5.49 -8.78
C LEU A 89 16.20 4.26 -8.39
N GLN A 90 15.07 4.02 -9.05
CA GLN A 90 14.25 2.83 -8.83
C GLN A 90 14.98 1.53 -9.21
N GLU A 91 15.66 1.50 -10.36
CA GLU A 91 16.52 0.38 -10.77
C GLU A 91 17.58 0.09 -9.70
N ARG A 92 18.20 1.13 -9.13
CA ARG A 92 19.19 0.99 -8.05
C ARG A 92 18.58 0.49 -6.74
N CYS A 93 17.39 0.96 -6.35
CA CYS A 93 16.64 0.42 -5.22
C CYS A 93 16.30 -1.07 -5.42
N ASN A 94 16.06 -1.46 -6.67
CA ASN A 94 15.77 -2.83 -7.06
C ASN A 94 17.05 -3.68 -7.23
N ALA A 95 18.20 -3.06 -7.47
CA ALA A 95 19.46 -3.75 -7.67
C ALA A 95 19.81 -4.56 -6.42
N GLY A 96 19.92 -5.88 -6.58
CA GLY A 96 20.17 -6.81 -5.48
C GLY A 96 18.93 -7.25 -4.70
N ARG A 97 17.71 -6.78 -5.06
CA ARG A 97 16.49 -7.43 -4.56
C ARG A 97 16.36 -8.79 -5.22
N ASN A 98 16.59 -9.84 -4.43
CA ASN A 98 16.28 -11.19 -4.86
C ASN A 98 14.77 -11.42 -4.69
N CYS A 99 14.02 -11.34 -5.78
CA CYS A 99 12.58 -11.60 -5.78
C CYS A 99 12.25 -12.98 -5.18
N HIS A 100 13.14 -13.98 -5.31
CA HIS A 100 12.95 -15.29 -4.72
C HIS A 100 13.00 -15.28 -3.19
N VAL A 101 13.78 -14.40 -2.55
CA VAL A 101 13.75 -14.24 -1.08
C VAL A 101 12.38 -13.76 -0.63
N TRP A 102 11.81 -12.79 -1.34
CA TRP A 102 10.46 -12.30 -1.05
C TRP A 102 9.41 -13.38 -1.32
N ARG A 103 9.57 -14.19 -2.37
CA ARG A 103 8.70 -15.34 -2.64
C ARG A 103 8.74 -16.37 -1.50
N GLN A 104 9.92 -16.66 -0.95
CA GLN A 104 10.03 -17.56 0.22
C GLN A 104 9.29 -16.97 1.43
N LYS A 105 9.48 -15.67 1.72
CA LYS A 105 8.75 -14.98 2.80
C LYS A 105 7.24 -15.02 2.57
N PHE A 106 6.79 -14.72 1.35
CA PHE A 106 5.38 -14.76 0.95
C PHE A 106 4.78 -16.17 1.15
N SER A 107 5.44 -17.21 0.65
CA SER A 107 4.96 -18.60 0.79
C SER A 107 4.93 -19.07 2.25
N SER A 108 5.85 -18.60 3.09
CA SER A 108 5.86 -18.92 4.53
C SER A 108 4.85 -18.12 5.36
N ARG A 109 4.25 -17.07 4.81
CA ARG A 109 3.38 -16.16 5.56
C ARG A 109 1.98 -16.79 5.72
N VAL A 110 1.70 -17.26 6.93
CA VAL A 110 0.38 -17.73 7.36
C VAL A 110 -0.20 -16.77 8.41
N GLN A 111 -1.52 -16.70 8.55
CA GLN A 111 -2.20 -15.93 9.58
C GLN A 111 -1.82 -16.50 10.95
N ARG A 112 -1.41 -15.63 11.89
CA ARG A 112 -1.08 -16.04 13.26
C ARG A 112 -2.35 -16.22 14.08
N ASP A 113 -2.25 -16.94 15.19
CA ASP A 113 -3.32 -16.99 16.18
C ASP A 113 -3.65 -15.56 16.66
N ALA A 114 -4.95 -15.27 16.77
CA ALA A 114 -5.51 -13.96 17.11
C ALA A 114 -5.10 -12.77 16.20
N GLU A 115 -4.44 -13.01 15.06
CA GLU A 115 -4.16 -11.94 14.09
C GLU A 115 -5.40 -11.62 13.25
N SER A 116 -5.76 -10.34 13.14
CA SER A 116 -6.90 -9.92 12.32
C SER A 116 -6.67 -10.22 10.84
N ALA A 117 -7.74 -10.51 10.10
CA ALA A 117 -7.63 -10.80 8.69
C ALA A 117 -7.04 -9.60 7.93
N ASP A 118 -7.46 -8.38 8.25
CA ASP A 118 -6.99 -7.18 7.56
C ASP A 118 -5.48 -6.93 7.78
N SER A 119 -4.95 -7.14 8.99
CA SER A 119 -3.51 -6.99 9.25
C SER A 119 -2.69 -8.01 8.45
N TRP A 120 -3.08 -9.28 8.51
CA TRP A 120 -2.42 -10.34 7.76
C TRP A 120 -2.47 -10.13 6.25
N LEU A 121 -3.63 -9.72 5.72
CA LEU A 121 -3.82 -9.45 4.30
C LEU A 121 -3.02 -8.23 3.83
N SER A 122 -2.83 -7.21 4.69
CA SER A 122 -1.96 -6.09 4.40
C SER A 122 -0.51 -6.56 4.20
N ASP A 123 0.02 -7.33 5.15
CA ASP A 123 1.37 -7.89 5.06
C ASP A 123 1.55 -8.79 3.82
N LEU A 124 0.55 -9.64 3.53
CA LEU A 124 0.58 -10.50 2.34
C LEU A 124 0.66 -9.70 1.05
N ARG A 125 -0.12 -8.61 0.94
CA ARG A 125 -0.08 -7.73 -0.23
C ARG A 125 1.27 -7.03 -0.35
N ASP A 126 1.82 -6.56 0.75
CA ASP A 126 3.13 -5.90 0.78
C ASP A 126 4.25 -6.86 0.35
N LEU A 127 4.22 -8.12 0.82
CA LEU A 127 5.14 -9.16 0.36
C LEU A 127 4.96 -9.48 -1.13
N ALA A 128 3.72 -9.59 -1.59
CA ALA A 128 3.40 -9.90 -2.99
C ALA A 128 3.95 -8.84 -3.96
N ARG A 129 3.85 -7.54 -3.61
CA ARG A 129 4.43 -6.44 -4.41
C ARG A 129 5.94 -6.61 -4.62
N LYS A 130 6.66 -7.15 -3.63
CA LYS A 130 8.11 -7.39 -3.68
C LYS A 130 8.51 -8.68 -4.42
N CYS A 131 7.56 -9.56 -4.73
CA CYS A 131 7.81 -10.83 -5.42
C CYS A 131 7.90 -10.70 -6.94
N GLU A 132 7.50 -9.54 -7.49
CA GLU A 132 7.46 -9.25 -8.93
C GLU A 132 6.62 -10.25 -9.74
N PHE A 133 5.55 -10.81 -9.16
CA PHE A 133 4.73 -11.84 -9.81
C PHE A 133 4.13 -11.40 -11.16
N GLU A 134 3.88 -10.10 -11.34
CA GLU A 134 3.33 -9.54 -12.58
C GLU A 134 4.31 -9.61 -13.75
N LYS A 135 5.63 -9.69 -13.47
CA LYS A 135 6.68 -9.83 -14.51
C LYS A 135 6.81 -11.26 -15.03
N ASP A 136 6.29 -12.26 -14.32
CA ASP A 136 6.44 -13.67 -14.70
C ASP A 136 5.52 -14.05 -15.88
N CYS A 137 4.29 -13.53 -15.93
CA CYS A 137 3.30 -13.92 -16.94
C CYS A 137 2.28 -12.80 -17.24
N CYS A 138 1.51 -12.33 -16.26
CA CYS A 138 0.56 -11.24 -16.46
C CYS A 138 0.16 -10.54 -15.16
N ALA A 139 -0.55 -9.41 -15.26
CA ALA A 139 -1.04 -8.63 -14.12
C ALA A 139 -1.95 -9.42 -13.17
N ALA A 140 -2.63 -10.47 -13.67
CA ALA A 140 -3.50 -11.30 -12.84
C ALA A 140 -2.72 -12.26 -11.90
N CYS A 141 -1.45 -12.56 -12.21
CA CYS A 141 -0.67 -13.55 -11.46
C CYS A 141 -0.52 -13.20 -9.98
N GLN A 142 -0.35 -11.91 -9.64
CA GLN A 142 -0.25 -11.50 -8.24
C GLN A 142 -1.51 -11.87 -7.45
N ASN A 143 -2.70 -11.57 -7.99
CA ASN A 143 -3.97 -11.88 -7.34
C ASN A 143 -4.20 -13.39 -7.21
N THR A 144 -3.85 -14.18 -8.23
CA THR A 144 -3.91 -15.65 -8.16
C THR A 144 -3.00 -16.21 -7.07
N ARG A 145 -1.78 -15.67 -6.92
CA ARG A 145 -0.84 -16.09 -5.85
C ARG A 145 -1.34 -15.71 -4.47
N ILE A 146 -1.87 -14.50 -4.30
CA ILE A 146 -2.49 -14.05 -3.04
C ILE A 146 -3.67 -14.96 -2.68
N LEU A 147 -4.56 -15.26 -3.64
CA LEU A 147 -5.68 -16.17 -3.39
C LEU A 147 -5.22 -17.55 -2.92
N GLY A 148 -4.24 -18.14 -3.60
CA GLY A 148 -3.66 -19.42 -3.17
C GLY A 148 -3.08 -19.36 -1.76
N GLN A 149 -2.37 -18.28 -1.43
CA GLN A 149 -1.79 -18.09 -0.09
C GLN A 149 -2.86 -17.84 0.98
N VAL A 150 -3.96 -17.18 0.64
CA VAL A 150 -5.10 -16.99 1.54
C VAL A 150 -5.73 -18.33 1.90
N VAL A 151 -5.99 -19.19 0.91
CA VAL A 151 -6.57 -20.52 1.14
C VAL A 151 -5.62 -21.40 1.95
N PHE A 152 -4.32 -21.36 1.65
CA PHE A 152 -3.31 -22.15 2.36
C PHE A 152 -3.11 -21.66 3.80
N GLY A 153 -2.93 -20.36 3.97
CA GLY A 153 -2.39 -19.74 5.18
C GLY A 153 -3.40 -19.18 6.17
N VAL A 154 -4.72 -19.25 5.90
CA VAL A 154 -5.73 -18.85 6.89
C VAL A 154 -5.62 -19.73 8.15
N PHE A 155 -5.72 -19.11 9.33
CA PHE A 155 -5.53 -19.81 10.60
C PHE A 155 -6.71 -20.74 10.94
N ASP A 156 -7.93 -20.32 10.62
CA ASP A 156 -9.15 -21.05 10.93
C ASP A 156 -9.50 -22.11 9.87
N ASP A 157 -9.47 -23.38 10.28
CA ASP A 157 -9.81 -24.53 9.45
C ASP A 157 -11.25 -24.55 8.94
N GLU A 158 -12.19 -23.99 9.69
CA GLU A 158 -13.58 -23.88 9.22
C GLU A 158 -13.67 -22.87 8.07
N VAL A 159 -12.94 -21.75 8.17
CA VAL A 159 -12.87 -20.76 7.09
C VAL A 159 -12.16 -21.36 5.87
N ARG A 160 -11.06 -22.09 6.08
CA ARG A 160 -10.35 -22.81 5.02
C ARG A 160 -11.26 -23.77 4.25
N ARG A 161 -12.06 -24.57 4.97
CA ARG A 161 -13.03 -25.48 4.34
C ARG A 161 -14.07 -24.73 3.51
N LYS A 162 -14.68 -23.67 4.07
CA LYS A 162 -15.65 -22.84 3.34
C LYS A 162 -15.07 -22.22 2.07
N LEU A 163 -13.82 -21.76 2.12
CA LEU A 163 -13.11 -21.26 0.93
C LEU A 163 -12.99 -22.35 -0.14
N LEU A 164 -12.58 -23.56 0.24
CA LEU A 164 -12.42 -24.69 -0.69
C LEU A 164 -13.76 -25.17 -1.28
N GLU A 165 -14.86 -25.07 -0.54
CA GLU A 165 -16.21 -25.40 -1.01
C GLU A 165 -16.68 -24.53 -2.18
N GLN A 166 -16.11 -23.33 -2.37
CA GLN A 166 -16.39 -22.48 -3.53
C GLN A 166 -15.83 -23.07 -4.85
N GLY A 167 -14.86 -23.99 -4.77
CA GLY A 167 -14.30 -24.64 -5.95
C GLY A 167 -13.70 -23.66 -6.97
N ALA A 168 -13.93 -23.93 -8.26
CA ALA A 168 -13.30 -23.18 -9.36
C ALA A 168 -13.80 -21.73 -9.52
N THR A 169 -14.91 -21.36 -8.87
CA THR A 169 -15.47 -20.00 -8.94
C THR A 169 -14.92 -19.08 -7.84
N LEU A 170 -14.08 -19.59 -6.93
CA LEU A 170 -13.45 -18.80 -5.88
C LEU A 170 -12.59 -17.69 -6.50
N THR A 171 -12.86 -16.45 -6.11
CA THR A 171 -12.06 -15.28 -6.50
C THR A 171 -11.38 -14.70 -5.27
N LEU A 172 -10.39 -13.84 -5.49
CA LEU A 172 -9.75 -13.13 -4.38
C LEU A 172 -10.76 -12.29 -3.60
N ASP A 173 -11.65 -11.56 -4.29
CA ASP A 173 -12.64 -10.70 -3.63
C ASP A 173 -13.65 -11.48 -2.78
N THR A 174 -14.11 -12.64 -3.26
CA THR A 174 -15.00 -13.49 -2.45
C THR A 174 -14.26 -14.08 -1.26
N ALA A 175 -13.01 -14.54 -1.42
CA ALA A 175 -12.19 -15.03 -0.31
C ALA A 175 -11.98 -13.97 0.78
N LEU A 176 -11.68 -12.72 0.38
CA LEU A 176 -11.51 -11.59 1.31
C LEU A 176 -12.80 -11.27 2.07
N THR A 177 -13.93 -11.31 1.37
CA THR A 177 -15.26 -11.09 1.97
C THR A 177 -15.58 -12.17 2.99
N MET A 178 -15.27 -13.44 2.68
CA MET A 178 -15.48 -14.57 3.57
C MET A 178 -14.62 -14.49 4.83
N LEU A 179 -13.35 -14.09 4.72
CA LEU A 179 -12.46 -13.88 5.88
C LEU A 179 -13.03 -12.83 6.84
N ARG A 180 -13.40 -11.65 6.31
CA ARG A 180 -13.97 -10.55 7.11
C ARG A 180 -15.30 -10.93 7.74
N THR A 181 -16.16 -11.64 7.00
CA THR A 181 -17.45 -12.10 7.50
C THR A 181 -17.25 -13.10 8.64
N ALA A 182 -16.35 -14.06 8.48
CA ALA A 182 -16.05 -15.06 9.51
C ALA A 182 -15.49 -14.41 10.79
N GLU A 183 -14.59 -13.44 10.66
CA GLU A 183 -14.06 -12.67 11.79
C GLU A 183 -15.18 -11.91 12.53
N ALA A 184 -16.01 -11.18 11.80
CA ALA A 184 -17.15 -10.45 12.37
C ALA A 184 -18.16 -11.38 13.06
N THR A 185 -18.52 -12.50 12.42
CA THR A 185 -19.43 -13.50 12.99
C THR A 185 -18.87 -14.11 14.27
N ARG A 186 -17.56 -14.37 14.34
CA ARG A 186 -16.92 -14.93 15.54
C ARG A 186 -16.96 -13.96 16.71
N LEU A 187 -16.66 -12.68 16.45
CA LEU A 187 -16.76 -11.61 17.45
C LEU A 187 -18.20 -11.49 17.95
N GLN A 188 -19.18 -11.40 17.06
CA GLN A 188 -20.60 -11.32 17.42
C GLN A 188 -21.07 -12.55 18.22
N ALA A 189 -20.69 -13.77 17.80
CA ALA A 189 -21.03 -15.00 18.50
C ALA A 189 -20.42 -15.07 19.90
N SER A 190 -19.20 -14.56 20.10
CA SER A 190 -18.61 -14.46 21.44
C SER A 190 -19.37 -13.51 22.35
N THR A 191 -19.82 -12.36 21.83
CA THR A 191 -20.66 -11.41 22.57
C THR A 191 -21.99 -12.02 22.99
N ILE A 192 -22.65 -12.77 22.09
CA ILE A 192 -23.91 -13.47 22.41
C ILE A 192 -23.71 -14.50 23.53
N LYS A 193 -22.62 -15.29 23.47
CA LYS A 193 -22.31 -16.29 24.50
C LYS A 193 -21.97 -15.67 25.86
N GLN A 194 -21.37 -14.48 25.87
CA GLN A 194 -21.05 -13.74 27.11
C GLN A 194 -22.24 -12.96 27.67
N GLY A 195 -23.27 -12.67 26.87
CA GLY A 195 -24.47 -11.91 27.23
C GLY A 195 -25.55 -12.67 28.02
N GLY A 196 -25.26 -13.89 28.52
CA GLY A 196 -26.20 -14.69 29.31
C GLY A 196 -26.33 -14.31 30.80
N ALA A 197 -25.59 -13.29 31.28
CA ALA A 197 -25.64 -12.86 32.67
C ALA A 197 -25.64 -11.33 32.79
N ALA A 198 -26.80 -10.69 32.58
CA ALA A 198 -27.09 -9.39 33.18
C ALA A 198 -28.59 -9.32 33.54
N PRO A 199 -28.96 -8.78 34.72
CA PRO A 199 -30.34 -8.80 35.19
C PRO A 199 -31.19 -7.84 34.37
N VAL A 200 -32.36 -8.32 33.95
CA VAL A 200 -33.44 -7.55 33.34
C VAL A 200 -33.71 -6.30 34.19
N HIS A 201 -33.45 -5.12 33.64
CA HIS A 201 -33.79 -3.86 34.28
C HIS A 201 -35.31 -3.77 34.35
N GLN A 202 -35.88 -3.96 35.54
CA GLN A 202 -37.29 -3.72 35.80
C GLN A 202 -37.60 -2.26 35.48
N LEU A 203 -38.33 -2.03 34.38
CA LEU A 203 -38.98 -0.76 34.12
C LEU A 203 -40.04 -0.55 35.21
N LYS A 204 -39.72 0.32 36.18
CA LYS A 204 -40.70 0.84 37.14
C LYS A 204 -41.72 1.69 36.37
N THR A 205 -42.96 1.23 36.33
CA THR A 205 -44.13 2.01 35.90
C THR A 205 -44.26 3.26 36.78
N PRO A 206 -44.50 4.46 36.22
CA PRO A 206 -44.73 5.66 37.04
C PRO A 206 -46.12 5.61 37.68
N ALA A 207 -46.17 5.88 38.99
CA ALA A 207 -47.40 6.01 39.76
C ALA A 207 -48.18 7.28 39.35
N ALA A 208 -49.51 7.12 39.21
CA ALA A 208 -50.45 8.21 38.97
C ALA A 208 -50.49 9.17 40.16
N LYS A 209 -50.50 10.48 39.88
CA LYS A 209 -50.74 11.55 40.88
C LYS A 209 -52.25 11.66 41.18
N PRO A 210 -52.67 11.83 42.45
CA PRO A 210 -54.05 12.17 42.78
C PRO A 210 -54.29 13.69 42.64
N PRO A 211 -55.57 14.12 42.52
CA PRO A 211 -55.92 15.48 42.17
C PRO A 211 -56.05 16.38 43.40
N THR A 212 -55.61 17.62 43.27
CA THR A 212 -56.13 18.82 43.94
C THR A 212 -55.86 20.01 43.04
#